data_AF-A0A2K8WRE0-F1
#
_entry.id   AF-A0A2K8WRE0-F1
#
_cell.length_a   1.000
_cell.length_b   1.000
_cell.length_c   1.000
_cell.angle_alpha   90.00
_cell.angle_beta   90.00
_cell.angle_gamma   90.00
#
_symmetry.space_group_name_H-M   'P 1'
#
loop_
_entity.id
_entity.type
_entity.pdbx_description
1 polymer ?
#
loop_
_entity_poly.entity_id
_entity_poly.type
_entity_poly.pdbx_seq_one_letter_code
_entity_poly.pdbx_strand_id
1 'polypeptide(L)'
;MNNDSDKNIEKPWWNRPLWGDRTMVEKLESIIHKDQEKIPDEVIKHHEQVMSELKILTPIGRALDNPKFIEPEFVTFFNITNLFAQEIGEYKGLRNYVALFRVAIEAQSTFLKIEQIELSHRSSKQQELYQFVLNKLEQKINAEEFIEALNAEKDVILTGIKTEEGKFAVNSYVETLTAAARQDELALKLLYLFKKYNLEDFSLLKTVSDMIDYLLTKNLQNFEEIVSFVKINGEKFIKLSNIIEIPAENTNDEDFARMFQYIALKRKYQDLYVQFQRLLELLTLWNSFYETAKDIRGHYPLTEFDHPAEFEKPIPGEDLYFRYKNIINQLKK
;
A
#
# COMPACT_ATOMS: atom_id res chain seq x y z
N MET A 1 75.51 -45.71 -58.76
CA MET A 1 75.29 -46.13 -57.35
C MET A 1 75.22 -44.84 -56.55
N ASN A 2 74.02 -44.27 -56.40
CA ASN A 2 73.13 -44.39 -55.21
C ASN A 2 73.84 -43.86 -53.94
N ASN A 3 73.32 -42.92 -53.15
CA ASN A 3 71.92 -42.54 -52.93
C ASN A 3 71.85 -41.15 -52.26
N ASP A 4 70.79 -40.41 -52.59
CA ASP A 4 70.24 -39.28 -51.85
C ASP A 4 69.92 -39.62 -50.38
N SER A 5 69.99 -38.63 -49.49
CA SER A 5 68.84 -38.21 -48.66
C SER A 5 69.23 -37.09 -47.69
N ASP A 6 69.02 -35.84 -48.14
CA ASP A 6 68.74 -34.71 -47.26
C ASP A 6 67.49 -35.05 -46.43
N LYS A 7 67.67 -35.28 -45.13
CA LYS A 7 66.56 -35.46 -44.20
C LYS A 7 65.94 -34.09 -43.91
N ASN A 8 64.97 -33.72 -44.72
CA ASN A 8 63.94 -32.75 -44.35
C ASN A 8 63.25 -33.25 -43.08
N ILE A 9 63.58 -32.66 -41.93
CA ILE A 9 62.76 -32.79 -40.72
C ILE A 9 61.49 -32.01 -41.01
N GLU A 10 60.50 -32.72 -41.53
CA GLU A 10 59.16 -32.21 -41.76
C GLU A 10 58.59 -31.64 -40.46
N LYS A 11 58.54 -30.30 -40.35
CA LYS A 11 57.77 -29.64 -39.29
C LYS A 11 56.36 -30.24 -39.30
N PRO A 12 55.82 -30.59 -38.12
CA PRO A 12 54.56 -31.32 -38.08
C PRO A 12 53.43 -30.44 -38.63
N TRP A 13 52.43 -31.05 -39.27
CA TRP A 13 51.46 -30.41 -40.18
C TRP A 13 50.71 -29.18 -39.61
N TRP A 14 50.48 -29.16 -38.30
CA TRP A 14 49.91 -28.07 -37.51
C TRP A 14 50.79 -26.81 -37.42
N ASN A 15 52.09 -26.93 -37.70
CA ASN A 15 53.07 -25.83 -37.69
C ASN A 15 53.52 -25.42 -39.12
N ARG A 16 52.66 -25.66 -40.12
CA ARG A 16 52.86 -25.23 -41.51
C ARG A 16 51.88 -24.10 -41.87
N PRO A 17 52.30 -23.05 -42.59
CA PRO A 17 51.39 -22.01 -43.07
C PRO A 17 50.53 -22.56 -44.22
N LEU A 18 49.21 -22.67 -44.01
CA LEU A 18 48.28 -23.25 -44.99
C LEU A 18 47.59 -22.22 -45.90
N TRP A 19 48.07 -20.97 -45.93
CA TRP A 19 47.93 -19.92 -46.95
C TRP A 19 48.14 -18.57 -46.27
N GLY A 20 49.11 -17.78 -46.77
CA GLY A 20 49.64 -16.58 -46.10
C GLY A 20 50.68 -16.90 -45.03
N ASP A 21 51.39 -15.87 -44.56
CA ASP A 21 52.59 -15.97 -43.71
C ASP A 21 52.34 -16.42 -42.25
N ARG A 22 51.17 -17.00 -41.92
CA ARG A 22 50.82 -17.40 -40.55
C ARG A 22 50.39 -18.86 -40.45
N THR A 23 50.96 -19.57 -39.49
CA THR A 23 50.65 -20.97 -39.14
C THR A 23 49.30 -21.09 -38.42
N MET A 24 48.76 -22.31 -38.36
CA MET A 24 47.49 -22.59 -37.68
C MET A 24 47.56 -22.31 -36.16
N VAL A 25 48.75 -22.54 -35.57
CA VAL A 25 49.07 -22.19 -34.18
C VAL A 25 49.08 -20.69 -33.98
N GLU A 26 49.71 -19.90 -34.86
CA GLU A 26 49.68 -18.43 -34.79
C GLU A 26 48.28 -17.85 -35.01
N LYS A 27 47.43 -18.51 -35.81
CA LYS A 27 46.00 -18.16 -35.91
C LYS A 27 45.22 -18.48 -34.63
N LEU A 28 45.50 -19.60 -33.98
CA LEU A 28 44.91 -19.95 -32.68
C LEU A 28 45.42 -19.02 -31.58
N GLU A 29 46.72 -18.72 -31.54
CA GLU A 29 47.33 -17.78 -30.61
C GLU A 29 46.80 -16.36 -30.81
N SER A 30 46.58 -15.89 -32.04
CA SER A 30 45.99 -14.57 -32.29
C SER A 30 44.49 -14.47 -31.98
N ILE A 31 43.78 -15.60 -31.90
CA ILE A 31 42.41 -15.66 -31.38
C ILE A 31 42.42 -15.71 -29.85
N ILE A 32 43.41 -16.38 -29.24
CA ILE A 32 43.59 -16.50 -27.79
C ILE A 32 44.18 -15.22 -27.17
N HIS A 33 45.03 -14.49 -27.90
CA HIS A 33 45.71 -13.25 -27.50
C HIS A 33 45.15 -12.04 -28.27
N LYS A 34 43.83 -12.00 -28.49
CA LYS A 34 43.20 -10.75 -28.92
C LYS A 34 43.39 -9.76 -27.77
N ASP A 35 44.24 -8.75 -27.96
CA ASP A 35 44.45 -7.69 -26.99
C ASP A 35 43.09 -7.09 -26.65
N GLN A 36 42.62 -7.36 -25.43
CA GLN A 36 41.35 -6.85 -24.95
C GLN A 36 41.47 -5.34 -24.77
N GLU A 37 40.44 -4.62 -25.19
CA GLU A 37 40.40 -3.17 -25.01
C GLU A 37 40.24 -2.83 -23.53
N LYS A 38 40.79 -1.68 -23.11
CA LYS A 38 40.62 -1.20 -21.75
C LYS A 38 39.31 -0.45 -21.62
N ILE A 39 38.56 -0.75 -20.57
CA ILE A 39 37.36 0.00 -20.21
C ILE A 39 37.78 1.42 -19.78
N PRO A 40 37.12 2.48 -20.25
CA PRO A 40 37.43 3.85 -19.83
C PRO A 40 37.32 4.04 -18.31
N ASP A 41 38.28 4.76 -17.71
CA ASP A 41 38.34 4.98 -16.25
C ASP A 41 37.06 5.62 -15.68
N GLU A 42 36.41 6.50 -16.45
CA GLU A 42 35.14 7.14 -16.07
C GLU A 42 34.01 6.11 -15.89
N VAL A 43 33.99 5.08 -16.75
CA VAL A 43 33.00 4.00 -16.70
C VAL A 43 33.28 3.08 -15.52
N ILE A 44 34.54 2.75 -15.27
CA ILE A 44 34.95 1.95 -14.10
C ILE A 44 34.53 2.68 -12.82
N LYS A 45 34.83 3.98 -12.71
CA LYS A 45 34.44 4.80 -11.57
C LYS A 45 32.92 4.88 -11.39
N HIS A 46 32.17 5.01 -12.48
CA HIS A 46 30.71 5.02 -12.42
C HIS A 46 30.16 3.66 -11.95
N HIS A 47 30.70 2.55 -12.44
CA HIS A 47 30.35 1.20 -11.98
C HIS A 47 30.63 1.04 -10.48
N GLU A 48 31.79 1.46 -10.00
CA GLU A 48 32.16 1.40 -8.58
C GLU A 48 31.19 2.22 -7.70
N GLN A 49 30.79 3.40 -8.14
CA GLN A 49 29.79 4.23 -7.45
C GLN A 49 28.46 3.49 -7.32
N VAL A 50 27.94 2.98 -8.44
CA VAL A 50 26.67 2.23 -8.48
C VAL A 50 26.75 0.98 -7.59
N MET A 51 27.86 0.24 -7.63
CA MET A 51 28.09 -0.92 -6.77
C MET A 51 28.16 -0.54 -5.29
N SER A 52 28.68 0.64 -4.95
CA SER A 52 28.70 1.14 -3.58
C SER A 52 27.30 1.44 -3.07
N GLU A 53 26.46 2.10 -3.88
CA GLU A 53 25.06 2.35 -3.56
C GLU A 53 24.29 1.03 -3.33
N LEU A 54 24.51 0.03 -4.18
CA LEU A 54 23.92 -1.30 -4.02
C LEU A 54 24.36 -1.97 -2.69
N LYS A 55 25.64 -1.81 -2.30
CA LYS A 55 26.16 -2.30 -1.01
C LYS A 55 25.55 -1.58 0.20
N ILE A 56 25.18 -0.31 0.06
CA ILE A 56 24.52 0.48 1.11
C ILE A 56 23.03 0.13 1.22
N LEU A 57 22.32 0.03 0.10
CA LEU A 57 20.88 -0.24 0.09
C LEU A 57 20.53 -1.66 0.51
N THR A 58 21.37 -2.65 0.18
CA THR A 58 21.12 -4.06 0.50
C THR A 58 20.88 -4.34 1.99
N PRO A 59 21.76 -3.92 2.94
CA PRO A 59 21.52 -4.15 4.36
C PRO A 59 20.28 -3.40 4.88
N ILE A 60 19.96 -2.21 4.35
CA ILE A 60 18.75 -1.47 4.70
C ILE A 60 17.51 -2.24 4.23
N GLY A 61 17.51 -2.74 2.99
CA GLY A 61 16.44 -3.58 2.46
C GLY A 61 16.25 -4.86 3.27
N ARG A 62 17.34 -5.52 3.70
CA ARG A 62 17.27 -6.70 4.57
C ARG A 62 16.73 -6.39 5.97
N ALA A 63 16.96 -5.19 6.49
CA ALA A 63 16.40 -4.77 7.77
C ALA A 63 14.89 -4.48 7.68
N LEU A 64 14.41 -4.06 6.50
CA LEU A 64 12.99 -3.85 6.22
C LEU A 64 12.26 -5.13 5.82
N ASP A 65 12.98 -6.13 5.32
CA ASP A 65 12.42 -7.40 4.86
C ASP A 65 11.61 -8.12 5.96
N ASN A 66 10.44 -8.62 5.60
CA ASN A 66 9.56 -9.33 6.51
C ASN A 66 8.93 -10.52 5.77
N PRO A 67 9.04 -11.76 6.29
CA PRO A 67 8.45 -12.92 5.64
C PRO A 67 6.93 -12.81 5.46
N LYS A 68 6.24 -11.98 6.26
CA LYS A 68 4.81 -11.74 6.11
C LYS A 68 4.44 -11.01 4.81
N PHE A 69 5.39 -10.34 4.14
CA PHE A 69 5.13 -9.63 2.88
C PHE A 69 4.79 -10.54 1.71
N ILE A 70 5.16 -11.82 1.79
CA ILE A 70 4.85 -12.83 0.77
C ILE A 70 3.72 -13.78 1.22
N GLU A 71 3.13 -13.55 2.40
CA GLU A 71 1.97 -14.33 2.82
C GLU A 71 0.79 -14.08 1.88
N PRO A 72 0.07 -15.13 1.43
CA PRO A 72 -1.00 -14.98 0.46
C PRO A 72 -2.05 -13.94 0.84
N GLU A 73 -2.47 -13.90 2.11
CA GLU A 73 -3.50 -12.96 2.56
C GLU A 73 -3.02 -11.50 2.54
N PHE A 74 -1.73 -11.26 2.86
CA PHE A 74 -1.14 -9.93 2.75
C PHE A 74 -0.99 -9.50 1.28
N VAL A 75 -0.59 -10.41 0.39
CA VAL A 75 -0.53 -10.13 -1.05
C VAL A 75 -1.93 -9.81 -1.60
N THR A 76 -2.96 -10.53 -1.15
CA THR A 76 -4.37 -10.20 -1.45
C THR A 76 -4.71 -8.78 -0.99
N PHE A 77 -4.36 -8.40 0.25
CA PHE A 77 -4.58 -7.04 0.75
C PHE A 77 -3.88 -5.97 -0.10
N PHE A 78 -2.61 -6.18 -0.44
CA PHE A 78 -1.84 -5.27 -1.27
C PHE A 78 -2.51 -5.06 -2.64
N ASN A 79 -2.92 -6.15 -3.29
CA ASN A 79 -3.59 -6.10 -4.59
C ASN A 79 -4.93 -5.37 -4.51
N ILE A 80 -5.79 -5.71 -3.54
CA ILE A 80 -7.08 -5.05 -3.32
C ILE A 80 -6.87 -3.56 -3.06
N THR A 81 -5.85 -3.18 -2.28
CA THR A 81 -5.53 -1.77 -2.00
C THR A 81 -5.25 -1.01 -3.29
N ASN A 82 -4.48 -1.59 -4.22
CA ASN A 82 -4.20 -0.97 -5.51
C ASN A 82 -5.45 -0.86 -6.39
N LEU A 83 -6.30 -1.91 -6.42
CA LEU A 83 -7.56 -1.90 -7.18
C LEU A 83 -8.53 -0.82 -6.68
N PHE A 84 -8.64 -0.64 -5.36
CA PHE A 84 -9.41 0.46 -4.75
C PHE A 84 -8.83 1.84 -5.04
N ALA A 85 -7.50 1.98 -5.00
CA ALA A 85 -6.84 3.25 -5.26
C ALA A 85 -7.02 3.71 -6.72
N GLN A 86 -6.99 2.77 -7.66
CA GLN A 86 -7.15 3.01 -9.09
C GLN A 86 -8.61 3.00 -9.58
N GLU A 87 -9.56 2.58 -8.73
CA GLU A 87 -10.99 2.44 -9.06
C GLU A 87 -11.26 1.59 -10.31
N ILE A 88 -10.60 0.43 -10.40
CA ILE A 88 -10.70 -0.47 -11.56
C ILE A 88 -11.46 -1.76 -11.27
N GLY A 89 -12.05 -2.32 -12.32
CA GLY A 89 -12.79 -3.58 -12.26
C GLY A 89 -13.97 -3.52 -11.29
N GLU A 90 -14.08 -4.54 -10.46
CA GLU A 90 -15.18 -4.72 -9.49
C GLU A 90 -15.08 -3.79 -8.26
N TYR A 91 -14.04 -2.96 -8.18
CA TYR A 91 -13.81 -2.01 -7.07
C TYR A 91 -14.15 -0.56 -7.44
N LYS A 92 -14.55 -0.33 -8.69
CA LYS A 92 -14.85 1.00 -9.22
C LYS A 92 -16.01 1.65 -8.47
N GLY A 93 -15.83 2.90 -8.05
CA GLY A 93 -16.85 3.68 -7.34
C GLY A 93 -17.02 3.33 -5.85
N LEU A 94 -16.34 2.31 -5.33
CA LEU A 94 -16.51 1.87 -3.93
C LEU A 94 -15.64 2.65 -2.92
N ARG A 95 -14.61 3.39 -3.38
CA ARG A 95 -13.60 4.01 -2.53
C ARG A 95 -14.17 4.96 -1.49
N ASN A 96 -15.09 5.85 -1.90
CA ASN A 96 -15.69 6.83 -0.99
C ASN A 96 -16.58 6.16 0.07
N TYR A 97 -17.30 5.11 -0.31
CA TYR A 97 -18.18 4.38 0.59
C TYR A 97 -17.39 3.56 1.61
N VAL A 98 -16.28 2.95 1.21
CA VAL A 98 -15.34 2.31 2.13
C VAL A 98 -14.81 3.30 3.17
N ALA A 99 -14.45 4.52 2.76
CA ALA A 99 -13.98 5.53 3.69
C ALA A 99 -15.08 5.90 4.71
N LEU A 100 -16.32 6.09 4.23
CA LEU A 100 -17.47 6.34 5.10
C LEU A 100 -17.75 5.18 6.06
N PHE A 101 -17.75 3.93 5.59
CA PHE A 101 -17.91 2.75 6.44
C PHE A 101 -16.82 2.67 7.50
N ARG A 102 -15.55 2.85 7.11
CA ARG A 102 -14.43 2.83 8.04
C ARG A 102 -14.62 3.87 9.15
N VAL A 103 -14.91 5.12 8.79
CA VAL A 103 -15.11 6.19 9.76
C VAL A 103 -16.35 5.92 10.62
N ALA A 104 -17.41 5.36 10.06
CA ALA A 104 -18.60 4.99 10.81
C ALA A 104 -18.32 3.90 11.87
N ILE A 105 -17.46 2.93 11.55
CA ILE A 105 -16.99 1.91 12.50
C ILE A 105 -16.08 2.55 13.57
N GLU A 106 -15.11 3.37 13.17
CA GLU A 106 -14.17 4.01 14.10
C GLU A 106 -14.88 5.00 15.06
N ALA A 107 -15.87 5.74 14.56
CA ALA A 107 -16.65 6.70 15.34
C ALA A 107 -17.87 6.09 16.04
N GLN A 108 -18.10 4.77 15.93
CA GLN A 108 -19.29 4.10 16.45
C GLN A 108 -19.53 4.41 17.95
N SER A 109 -18.49 4.25 18.78
CA SER A 109 -18.60 4.49 20.23
C SER A 109 -18.96 5.95 20.55
N THR A 110 -18.39 6.88 19.78
CA THR A 110 -18.66 8.32 19.86
C THR A 110 -20.11 8.63 19.49
N PHE A 111 -20.62 8.06 18.40
CA PHE A 111 -22.00 8.26 17.96
C PHE A 111 -23.03 7.65 18.92
N LEU A 112 -22.77 6.44 19.44
CA LEU A 112 -23.62 5.82 20.46
C LEU A 112 -23.66 6.66 21.75
N LYS A 113 -22.53 7.28 22.14
CA LYS A 113 -22.48 8.17 23.30
C LYS A 113 -23.30 9.46 23.06
N ILE A 114 -23.22 10.04 21.87
CA ILE A 114 -24.05 11.20 21.46
C ILE A 114 -25.53 10.85 21.58
N GLU A 115 -25.94 9.72 21.00
CA GLU A 115 -27.32 9.23 21.07
C GLU A 115 -27.78 9.05 22.53
N GLN A 116 -26.97 8.38 23.36
CA GLN A 116 -27.30 8.15 24.76
C GLN A 116 -27.51 9.47 25.52
N ILE A 117 -26.65 10.48 25.31
CA ILE A 117 -26.80 11.79 25.94
C ILE A 117 -28.11 12.46 25.50
N GLU A 118 -28.42 12.44 24.21
CA GLU A 118 -29.64 13.04 23.66
C GLU A 118 -30.91 12.35 24.17
N LEU A 119 -30.87 11.03 24.32
CA LEU A 119 -31.98 10.25 24.87
C LEU A 119 -32.18 10.49 26.36
N SER A 120 -31.10 10.54 27.14
CA SER A 120 -31.13 10.71 28.60
C SER A 120 -31.43 12.13 29.05
N HIS A 121 -31.08 13.14 28.25
CA HIS A 121 -31.15 14.54 28.66
C HIS A 121 -31.93 15.40 27.65
N ARG A 122 -33.17 15.75 28.01
CA ARG A 122 -34.16 16.37 27.11
C ARG A 122 -34.75 17.69 27.62
N SER A 123 -34.02 18.45 28.43
CA SER A 123 -34.48 19.79 28.82
C SER A 123 -34.58 20.72 27.60
N SER A 124 -35.40 21.78 27.69
CA SER A 124 -35.56 22.76 26.60
C SER A 124 -34.22 23.27 26.06
N LYS A 125 -33.29 23.63 26.97
CA LYS A 125 -31.97 24.14 26.60
C LYS A 125 -31.08 23.10 25.93
N GLN A 126 -31.19 21.83 26.33
CA GLN A 126 -30.47 20.74 25.65
C GLN A 126 -31.03 20.48 24.26
N GLN A 127 -32.36 20.53 24.09
CA GLN A 127 -32.98 20.40 22.77
C GLN A 127 -32.61 21.56 21.82
N GLU A 128 -32.51 22.79 22.34
CA GLU A 128 -31.99 23.93 21.58
C GLU A 128 -30.57 23.66 21.05
N LEU A 129 -29.68 23.13 21.90
CA LEU A 129 -28.32 22.75 21.49
C LEU A 129 -28.32 21.64 20.43
N TYR A 130 -29.14 20.60 20.58
CA TYR A 130 -29.19 19.50 19.62
C TYR A 130 -29.70 19.96 18.25
N GLN A 131 -30.69 20.87 18.22
CA GLN A 131 -31.18 21.46 16.99
C GLN A 131 -30.13 22.39 16.36
N PHE A 132 -29.42 23.18 17.16
CA PHE A 132 -28.29 23.98 16.69
C PHE A 132 -27.24 23.13 16.00
N VAL A 133 -26.84 22.01 16.63
CA VAL A 133 -25.87 21.07 16.05
C VAL A 133 -26.37 20.52 14.72
N LEU A 134 -27.62 20.07 14.63
CA LEU A 134 -28.19 19.58 13.38
C LEU A 134 -28.13 20.63 12.26
N ASN A 135 -28.52 21.87 12.56
CA ASN A 135 -28.49 22.97 11.60
C ASN A 135 -27.06 23.30 11.14
N LYS A 136 -26.07 23.19 12.04
CA LYS A 136 -24.66 23.42 11.71
C LYS A 136 -24.07 22.31 10.86
N LEU A 137 -24.44 21.06 11.14
CA LEU A 137 -24.03 19.90 10.35
C LEU A 137 -24.56 19.98 8.91
N GLU A 138 -25.79 20.49 8.72
CA GLU A 138 -26.39 20.68 7.39
C GLU A 138 -25.63 21.71 6.53
N GLN A 139 -24.95 22.69 7.15
CA GLN A 139 -24.17 23.71 6.46
C GLN A 139 -22.86 23.18 5.85
N LYS A 140 -22.46 21.94 6.17
CA LYS A 140 -21.23 21.29 5.66
C LYS A 140 -19.97 22.14 5.84
N ILE A 141 -19.88 22.83 6.97
CA ILE A 141 -18.70 23.60 7.38
C ILE A 141 -17.55 22.67 7.77
N ASN A 142 -16.32 23.18 7.78
CA ASN A 142 -15.16 22.41 8.21
C ASN A 142 -15.16 22.17 9.73
N ALA A 143 -14.28 21.27 10.19
CA ALA A 143 -14.23 20.85 11.59
C ALA A 143 -13.90 22.01 12.55
N GLU A 144 -13.00 22.92 12.18
CA GLU A 144 -12.59 24.04 13.04
C GLU A 144 -13.73 25.03 13.24
N GLU A 145 -14.38 25.45 12.14
CA GLU A 145 -15.57 26.31 12.17
C GLU A 145 -16.72 25.68 12.96
N PHE A 146 -16.91 24.37 12.83
CA PHE A 146 -17.92 23.65 13.60
C PHE A 146 -17.63 23.68 15.10
N ILE A 147 -16.38 23.43 15.50
CA ILE A 147 -15.96 23.42 16.91
C ILE A 147 -16.08 24.82 17.52
N GLU A 148 -15.68 25.86 16.80
CA GLU A 148 -15.82 27.25 17.26
C GLU A 148 -17.28 27.61 17.50
N ALA A 149 -18.15 27.34 16.51
CA ALA A 149 -19.58 27.60 16.62
C ALA A 149 -20.21 26.81 17.77
N LEU A 150 -19.81 25.55 17.96
CA LEU A 150 -20.30 24.69 19.02
C LEU A 150 -19.92 25.19 20.42
N ASN A 151 -18.68 25.66 20.61
CA ASN A 151 -18.23 26.21 21.89
C ASN A 151 -18.92 27.54 22.22
N ALA A 152 -19.15 28.40 21.23
CA ALA A 152 -19.89 29.63 21.43
C ALA A 152 -21.34 29.34 21.88
N GLU A 153 -22.02 28.39 21.23
CA GLU A 153 -23.39 28.02 21.59
C GLU A 153 -23.45 27.34 22.97
N LYS A 154 -22.47 26.49 23.29
CA LYS A 154 -22.34 25.85 24.61
C LYS A 154 -22.41 26.88 25.74
N ASP A 155 -21.64 27.96 25.65
CA ASP A 155 -21.59 28.98 26.70
C ASP A 155 -22.94 29.67 26.88
N VAL A 156 -23.66 29.94 25.79
CA VAL A 156 -25.02 30.49 25.81
C VAL A 156 -25.98 29.51 26.50
N ILE A 157 -25.97 28.24 26.10
CA ILE A 157 -26.86 27.20 26.63
C ILE A 157 -26.63 26.96 28.13
N LEU A 158 -25.37 26.96 28.58
CA LEU A 158 -25.01 26.73 29.99
C LEU A 158 -25.59 27.80 30.92
N THR A 159 -25.79 29.05 30.46
CA THR A 159 -26.45 30.09 31.27
C THR A 159 -27.90 29.74 31.63
N GLY A 160 -28.57 28.94 30.79
CA GLY A 160 -29.94 28.49 30.98
C GLY A 160 -30.09 27.23 31.82
N ILE A 161 -28.99 26.54 32.16
CA ILE A 161 -29.01 25.26 32.87
C ILE A 161 -28.63 25.44 34.34
N LYS A 162 -29.56 25.09 35.22
CA LYS A 162 -29.42 25.28 36.68
C LYS A 162 -28.80 24.07 37.40
N THR A 163 -28.92 22.87 36.83
CA THR A 163 -28.46 21.63 37.48
C THR A 163 -27.06 21.26 37.05
N GLU A 164 -26.26 20.73 37.97
CA GLU A 164 -24.90 20.24 37.66
C GLU A 164 -24.95 19.05 36.69
N GLU A 165 -25.94 18.17 36.81
CA GLU A 165 -26.17 17.08 35.86
C GLU A 165 -26.42 17.59 34.44
N GLY A 166 -27.24 18.64 34.29
CA GLY A 166 -27.52 19.24 32.98
C GLY A 166 -26.29 19.90 32.36
N LYS A 167 -25.48 20.58 33.17
CA LYS A 167 -24.22 21.19 32.72
C LYS A 167 -23.21 20.12 32.30
N PHE A 168 -23.11 19.04 33.09
CA PHE A 168 -22.27 17.89 32.76
C PHE A 168 -22.68 17.26 31.43
N ALA A 169 -23.99 17.06 31.21
CA ALA A 169 -24.50 16.52 29.95
C ALA A 169 -24.12 17.38 28.75
N VAL A 170 -24.29 18.70 28.83
CA VAL A 170 -23.88 19.64 27.76
C VAL A 170 -22.38 19.61 27.52
N ASN A 171 -21.57 19.62 28.57
CA ASN A 171 -20.11 19.53 28.45
C ASN A 171 -19.69 18.22 27.77
N SER A 172 -20.21 17.09 28.25
CA SER A 172 -19.93 15.76 27.70
C SER A 172 -20.36 15.66 26.24
N TYR A 173 -21.50 16.24 25.89
CA TYR A 173 -22.00 16.30 24.51
C TYR A 173 -21.03 17.06 23.58
N VAL A 174 -20.66 18.28 23.98
CA VAL A 174 -19.78 19.15 23.19
C VAL A 174 -18.37 18.56 23.07
N GLU A 175 -17.84 17.98 24.14
CA GLU A 175 -16.55 17.27 24.12
C GLU A 175 -16.57 16.07 23.17
N THR A 176 -17.65 15.30 23.19
CA THR A 176 -17.81 14.12 22.33
C THR A 176 -17.92 14.52 20.85
N LEU A 177 -18.66 15.59 20.55
CA LEU A 177 -18.73 16.15 19.19
C LEU A 177 -17.40 16.74 18.72
N THR A 178 -16.68 17.43 19.61
CA THR A 178 -15.36 18.00 19.30
C THR A 178 -14.35 16.89 19.01
N ALA A 179 -14.38 15.79 19.78
CA ALA A 179 -13.55 14.63 19.52
C ALA A 179 -13.87 13.99 18.16
N ALA A 180 -15.16 13.83 17.83
CA ALA A 180 -15.59 13.33 16.52
C ALA A 180 -15.07 14.21 15.37
N ALA A 181 -15.25 15.53 15.48
CA ALA A 181 -14.84 16.51 14.48
C ALA A 181 -13.33 16.50 14.22
N ARG A 182 -12.51 16.31 15.27
CA ARG A 182 -11.05 16.27 15.16
C ARG A 182 -10.50 14.95 14.62
N GLN A 183 -11.25 13.86 14.76
CA GLN A 183 -10.80 12.54 14.36
C GLN A 183 -10.83 12.38 12.84
N ASP A 184 -11.94 12.73 12.19
CA ASP A 184 -12.10 12.65 10.74
C ASP A 184 -13.23 13.60 10.29
N GLU A 185 -13.02 14.41 9.25
CA GLU A 185 -14.05 15.31 8.71
C GLU A 185 -15.30 14.54 8.26
N LEU A 186 -15.14 13.29 7.79
CA LEU A 186 -16.24 12.43 7.41
C LEU A 186 -17.12 12.05 8.60
N ALA A 187 -16.62 12.15 9.84
CA ALA A 187 -17.42 11.87 11.03
C ALA A 187 -18.58 12.87 11.17
N LEU A 188 -18.36 14.15 10.85
CA LEU A 188 -19.44 15.16 10.86
C LEU A 188 -20.47 14.89 9.77
N LYS A 189 -20.00 14.54 8.57
CA LYS A 189 -20.89 14.14 7.47
C LYS A 189 -21.73 12.92 7.85
N LEU A 190 -21.12 11.90 8.45
CA LEU A 190 -21.84 10.71 8.90
C LEU A 190 -22.83 11.03 10.01
N LEU A 191 -22.43 11.82 11.00
CA LEU A 191 -23.33 12.23 12.07
C LEU A 191 -24.56 12.96 11.53
N TYR A 192 -24.39 13.84 10.54
CA TYR A 192 -25.51 14.47 9.83
C TYR A 192 -26.43 13.43 9.17
N LEU A 193 -25.86 12.51 8.40
CA LEU A 193 -26.62 11.48 7.69
C LEU A 193 -27.43 10.61 8.66
N PHE A 194 -26.82 10.12 9.73
CA PHE A 194 -27.53 9.35 10.75
C PHE A 194 -28.63 10.17 11.44
N LYS A 195 -28.39 11.46 11.75
CA LYS A 195 -29.41 12.34 12.32
C LYS A 195 -30.58 12.59 11.36
N LYS A 196 -30.32 12.74 10.06
CA LYS A 196 -31.34 12.92 9.01
C LYS A 196 -32.26 11.69 8.87
N TYR A 197 -31.72 10.49 9.07
CA TYR A 197 -32.46 9.22 8.92
C TYR A 197 -32.97 8.60 10.24
N ASN A 198 -33.01 9.39 11.31
CA ASN A 198 -33.42 9.01 12.67
C ASN A 198 -32.36 8.22 13.47
N LEU A 199 -32.18 8.60 14.75
CA LEU A 199 -31.05 8.20 15.60
C LEU A 199 -31.00 6.69 15.95
N GLU A 200 -32.12 5.96 15.87
CA GLU A 200 -32.24 4.55 16.30
C GLU A 200 -31.32 3.59 15.51
N ASP A 201 -30.82 4.04 14.36
CA ASP A 201 -29.99 3.27 13.45
C ASP A 201 -28.49 3.27 13.80
N PHE A 202 -28.04 3.95 14.86
CA PHE A 202 -26.65 3.79 15.35
C PHE A 202 -26.37 2.36 15.83
N SER A 203 -27.42 1.60 16.20
CA SER A 203 -27.33 0.16 16.44
C SER A 203 -26.89 -0.66 15.21
N LEU A 204 -27.12 -0.15 14.00
CA LEU A 204 -26.62 -0.76 12.75
C LEU A 204 -25.10 -0.69 12.67
N LEU A 205 -24.49 0.41 13.12
CA LEU A 205 -23.02 0.54 13.17
C LEU A 205 -22.39 -0.51 14.08
N LYS A 206 -23.06 -0.84 15.18
CA LYS A 206 -22.63 -1.95 16.03
C LYS A 206 -22.64 -3.28 15.29
N THR A 207 -23.70 -3.56 14.52
CA THR A 207 -23.74 -4.80 13.72
C THR A 207 -22.59 -4.85 12.72
N VAL A 208 -22.26 -3.73 12.07
CA VAL A 208 -21.14 -3.66 11.12
C VAL A 208 -19.80 -3.84 11.80
N SER A 209 -19.58 -3.19 12.95
CA SER A 209 -18.34 -3.35 13.72
C SER A 209 -18.19 -4.81 14.17
N ASP A 210 -19.24 -5.40 14.74
CA ASP A 210 -19.26 -6.80 15.16
C ASP A 210 -18.97 -7.74 13.97
N MET A 211 -19.45 -7.39 12.77
CA MET A 211 -19.12 -8.14 11.55
C MET A 211 -17.64 -8.01 11.17
N ILE A 212 -17.07 -6.80 11.18
CA ILE A 212 -15.65 -6.61 10.89
C ILE A 212 -14.82 -7.39 11.91
N ASP A 213 -15.15 -7.30 13.19
CA ASP A 213 -14.48 -8.05 14.25
C ASP A 213 -14.60 -9.57 14.05
N TYR A 214 -15.76 -10.07 13.60
CA TYR A 214 -15.93 -11.46 13.20
C TYR A 214 -15.03 -11.84 12.02
N LEU A 215 -15.01 -11.02 10.96
CA LEU A 215 -14.19 -11.25 9.77
C LEU A 215 -12.69 -11.27 10.08
N LEU A 216 -12.22 -10.49 11.05
CA LEU A 216 -10.82 -10.51 11.52
C LEU A 216 -10.40 -11.89 12.06
N THR A 217 -11.36 -12.73 12.50
CA THR A 217 -11.09 -14.10 12.98
C THR A 217 -11.09 -15.15 11.86
N LYS A 218 -11.41 -14.75 10.61
CA LYS A 218 -11.56 -15.64 9.46
C LYS A 218 -10.40 -15.50 8.48
N ASN A 219 -10.36 -16.42 7.52
CA ASN A 219 -9.49 -16.30 6.36
C ASN A 219 -10.15 -15.33 5.38
N LEU A 220 -9.58 -14.13 5.27
CA LEU A 220 -10.13 -13.05 4.44
C LEU A 220 -9.89 -13.29 2.95
N GLN A 221 -9.17 -14.34 2.56
CA GLN A 221 -9.04 -14.76 1.16
C GLN A 221 -10.29 -15.48 0.64
N ASN A 222 -11.12 -16.07 1.51
CA ASN A 222 -12.32 -16.76 1.08
C ASN A 222 -13.47 -15.78 0.84
N PHE A 223 -13.47 -15.14 -0.33
CA PHE A 223 -14.47 -14.12 -0.67
C PHE A 223 -15.91 -14.65 -0.63
N GLU A 224 -16.15 -15.90 -1.04
CA GLU A 224 -17.49 -16.52 -1.01
C GLU A 224 -18.07 -16.66 0.40
N GLU A 225 -17.22 -16.93 1.40
CA GLU A 225 -17.64 -16.95 2.81
C GLU A 225 -18.07 -15.55 3.28
N ILE A 226 -17.36 -14.51 2.82
CA ILE A 226 -17.69 -13.12 3.15
C ILE A 226 -19.02 -12.73 2.50
N VAL A 227 -19.22 -13.06 1.21
CA VAL A 227 -20.48 -12.85 0.49
C VAL A 227 -21.63 -13.56 1.18
N SER A 228 -21.44 -14.82 1.58
CA SER A 228 -22.46 -15.60 2.30
C SER A 228 -22.84 -14.92 3.63
N PHE A 229 -21.87 -14.36 4.35
CA PHE A 229 -22.12 -13.63 5.58
C PHE A 229 -22.88 -12.31 5.35
N VAL A 230 -22.53 -11.59 4.29
CA VAL A 230 -23.25 -10.37 3.87
C VAL A 230 -24.71 -10.69 3.58
N LYS A 231 -24.97 -11.75 2.79
CA LYS A 231 -26.31 -12.22 2.44
C LYS A 231 -27.20 -12.45 3.65
N ILE A 232 -26.68 -13.08 4.69
CA ILE A 232 -27.42 -13.36 5.94
C ILE A 232 -27.86 -12.07 6.65
N ASN A 233 -27.09 -10.97 6.50
CA ASN A 233 -27.36 -9.68 7.13
C ASN A 233 -27.81 -8.60 6.13
N GLY A 234 -28.18 -8.98 4.91
CA GLY A 234 -28.38 -8.07 3.78
C GLY A 234 -29.34 -6.91 4.07
N GLU A 235 -30.46 -7.16 4.74
CA GLU A 235 -31.42 -6.11 5.12
C GLU A 235 -30.79 -4.98 5.95
N LYS A 236 -29.86 -5.31 6.84
CA LYS A 236 -29.17 -4.32 7.68
C LYS A 236 -28.19 -3.48 6.85
N PHE A 237 -27.52 -4.09 5.87
CA PHE A 237 -26.61 -3.36 4.98
C PHE A 237 -27.35 -2.46 4.01
N ILE A 238 -28.52 -2.88 3.53
CA ILE A 238 -29.38 -2.02 2.70
C ILE A 238 -29.89 -0.81 3.50
N LYS A 239 -30.29 -1.00 4.76
CA LYS A 239 -30.63 0.15 5.63
C LYS A 239 -29.45 1.11 5.77
N LEU A 240 -28.27 0.57 6.06
CA LEU A 240 -27.07 1.38 6.23
C LEU A 240 -26.61 2.06 4.94
N SER A 241 -26.76 1.41 3.79
CA SER A 241 -26.42 2.01 2.50
C SER A 241 -27.35 3.17 2.16
N ASN A 242 -28.62 3.11 2.57
CA ASN A 242 -29.53 4.23 2.42
C ASN A 242 -29.10 5.43 3.28
N ILE A 243 -28.61 5.18 4.50
CA ILE A 243 -28.10 6.24 5.39
C ILE A 243 -26.82 6.86 4.82
N ILE A 244 -25.88 6.04 4.34
CA ILE A 244 -24.60 6.50 3.78
C ILE A 244 -24.76 7.01 2.32
N GLU A 245 -25.97 6.91 1.76
CA GLU A 245 -26.33 7.34 0.41
C GLU A 245 -25.49 6.63 -0.68
N ILE A 246 -25.32 5.31 -0.55
CA ILE A 246 -24.67 4.49 -1.58
C ILE A 246 -25.64 4.28 -2.76
N PRO A 247 -25.21 4.50 -4.02
CA PRO A 247 -25.98 4.24 -5.21
C PRO A 247 -26.44 2.79 -5.29
N ALA A 248 -27.67 2.55 -5.75
CA ALA A 248 -28.25 1.21 -5.85
C ALA A 248 -27.44 0.23 -6.73
N GLU A 249 -26.67 0.76 -7.68
CA GLU A 249 -25.73 -0.04 -8.50
C GLU A 249 -24.53 -0.59 -7.72
N ASN A 250 -24.26 -0.07 -6.51
CA ASN A 250 -23.15 -0.44 -5.64
C ASN A 250 -23.61 -1.07 -4.31
N THR A 251 -24.84 -1.60 -4.25
CA THR A 251 -25.44 -2.20 -3.04
C THR A 251 -25.75 -3.69 -3.20
N ASN A 252 -25.12 -4.39 -4.14
CA ASN A 252 -25.21 -5.85 -4.18
C ASN A 252 -24.34 -6.49 -3.06
N ASP A 253 -24.57 -7.77 -2.80
CA ASP A 253 -23.89 -8.48 -1.70
C ASP A 253 -22.38 -8.53 -1.91
N GLU A 254 -21.95 -8.68 -3.16
CA GLU A 254 -20.54 -8.73 -3.54
C GLU A 254 -19.83 -7.39 -3.29
N ASP A 255 -20.50 -6.26 -3.51
CA ASP A 255 -19.94 -4.92 -3.27
C ASP A 255 -19.75 -4.67 -1.77
N PHE A 256 -20.73 -5.00 -0.94
CA PHE A 256 -20.55 -4.97 0.51
C PHE A 256 -19.44 -5.91 0.97
N ALA A 257 -19.38 -7.13 0.39
CA ALA A 257 -18.32 -8.08 0.72
C ALA A 257 -16.93 -7.52 0.38
N ARG A 258 -16.75 -6.86 -0.78
CA ARG A 258 -15.49 -6.21 -1.17
C ARG A 258 -15.11 -5.09 -0.20
N MET A 259 -16.09 -4.25 0.17
CA MET A 259 -15.88 -3.17 1.12
C MET A 259 -15.44 -3.71 2.49
N PHE A 260 -16.14 -4.71 3.02
CA PHE A 260 -15.81 -5.30 4.33
C PHE A 260 -14.52 -6.11 4.33
N GLN A 261 -14.24 -6.86 3.26
CA GLN A 261 -12.98 -7.56 3.09
C GLN A 261 -11.82 -6.57 3.14
N TYR A 262 -11.92 -5.45 2.40
CA TYR A 262 -10.88 -4.43 2.43
C TYR A 262 -10.74 -3.76 3.80
N ILE A 263 -11.84 -3.39 4.46
CA ILE A 263 -11.80 -2.78 5.80
C ILE A 263 -11.13 -3.73 6.81
N ALA A 264 -11.50 -5.01 6.80
CA ALA A 264 -10.92 -6.02 7.69
C ALA A 264 -9.42 -6.26 7.39
N LEU A 265 -9.05 -6.44 6.11
CA LEU A 265 -7.66 -6.60 5.70
C LEU A 265 -6.82 -5.38 6.08
N LYS A 266 -7.36 -4.17 5.88
CA LYS A 266 -6.70 -2.92 6.25
C LYS A 266 -6.46 -2.87 7.75
N ARG A 267 -7.47 -3.14 8.58
CA ARG A 267 -7.30 -3.17 10.04
C ARG A 267 -6.28 -4.20 10.50
N LYS A 268 -6.15 -5.34 9.80
CA LYS A 268 -5.18 -6.39 10.10
C LYS A 268 -3.74 -6.07 9.66
N TYR A 269 -3.57 -5.38 8.54
CA TYR A 269 -2.28 -5.27 7.85
C TYR A 269 -1.77 -3.85 7.61
N GLN A 270 -2.47 -2.80 8.07
CA GLN A 270 -2.09 -1.41 7.81
C GLN A 270 -0.63 -1.10 8.18
N ASP A 271 -0.18 -1.50 9.37
CA ASP A 271 1.19 -1.22 9.83
C ASP A 271 2.24 -1.97 9.00
N LEU A 272 1.93 -3.23 8.64
CA LEU A 272 2.79 -4.06 7.80
C LEU A 272 2.86 -3.48 6.38
N TYR A 273 1.77 -2.95 5.86
CA TYR A 273 1.71 -2.31 4.55
C TYR A 273 2.57 -1.04 4.48
N VAL A 274 2.57 -0.21 5.52
CA VAL A 274 3.47 0.96 5.58
C VAL A 274 4.94 0.55 5.52
N GLN A 275 5.32 -0.53 6.22
CA GLN A 275 6.68 -1.06 6.14
C GLN A 275 6.99 -1.64 4.75
N PHE A 276 6.02 -2.32 4.15
CA PHE A 276 6.17 -2.89 2.82
C PHE A 276 6.34 -1.81 1.74
N GLN A 277 5.59 -0.71 1.81
CA GLN A 277 5.75 0.43 0.91
C GLN A 277 7.18 0.98 0.94
N ARG A 278 7.77 1.13 2.13
CA ARG A 278 9.18 1.57 2.28
C ARG A 278 10.16 0.58 1.64
N LEU A 279 9.92 -0.73 1.79
CA LEU A 279 10.72 -1.75 1.13
C LEU A 279 10.59 -1.65 -0.40
N LEU A 280 9.38 -1.49 -0.93
CA LEU A 280 9.15 -1.38 -2.38
C LEU A 280 9.79 -0.12 -2.98
N GLU A 281 9.73 1.01 -2.28
CA GLU A 281 10.44 2.24 -2.66
C GLU A 281 11.95 2.01 -2.72
N LEU A 282 12.53 1.40 -1.69
CA LEU A 282 13.95 1.06 -1.64
C LEU A 282 14.34 0.09 -2.76
N LEU A 283 13.53 -0.93 -3.02
CA LEU A 283 13.80 -1.92 -4.07
C LEU A 283 13.66 -1.32 -5.48
N THR A 284 12.79 -0.33 -5.65
CA THR A 284 12.68 0.42 -6.91
C THR A 284 13.94 1.26 -7.15
N LEU A 285 14.45 1.93 -6.12
CA LEU A 285 15.72 2.64 -6.18
C LEU A 285 16.90 1.68 -6.42
N TRP A 286 16.97 0.58 -5.68
CA TRP A 286 17.96 -0.48 -5.86
C TRP A 286 17.96 -1.00 -7.31
N ASN A 287 16.78 -1.20 -7.91
CA ASN A 287 16.67 -1.67 -9.30
C ASN A 287 17.27 -0.67 -10.31
N SER A 288 17.19 0.64 -10.05
CA SER A 288 17.79 1.63 -10.95
C SER A 288 19.31 1.50 -11.00
N PHE A 289 19.95 1.26 -9.86
CA PHE A 289 21.38 0.99 -9.75
C PHE A 289 21.73 -0.38 -10.35
N TYR A 290 20.89 -1.40 -10.11
CA TYR A 290 21.07 -2.73 -10.70
C TYR A 290 21.08 -2.69 -12.24
N GLU A 291 20.09 -2.04 -12.87
CA GLU A 291 20.04 -1.94 -14.32
C GLU A 291 21.23 -1.15 -14.86
N THR A 292 21.66 -0.07 -14.18
CA THR A 292 22.87 0.67 -14.57
C THR A 292 24.12 -0.20 -14.51
N ALA A 293 24.32 -0.95 -13.42
CA ALA A 293 25.48 -1.84 -13.27
C ALA A 293 25.48 -2.95 -14.33
N LYS A 294 24.29 -3.49 -14.62
CA LYS A 294 24.09 -4.53 -15.63
C LYS A 294 24.32 -3.99 -17.04
N ASP A 295 23.85 -2.78 -17.34
CA ASP A 295 24.06 -2.13 -18.63
C ASP A 295 25.56 -1.87 -18.85
N ILE A 296 26.27 -1.35 -17.85
CA ILE A 296 27.73 -1.18 -17.95
C ILE A 296 28.41 -2.52 -18.23
N ARG A 297 28.13 -3.56 -17.44
CA ARG A 297 28.72 -4.90 -17.67
C ARG A 297 28.35 -5.50 -19.02
N GLY A 298 27.16 -5.21 -19.55
CA GLY A 298 26.69 -5.67 -20.85
C GLY A 298 27.35 -4.95 -22.03
N HIS A 299 27.62 -3.65 -21.91
CA HIS A 299 28.30 -2.86 -22.94
C HIS A 299 29.79 -3.20 -23.08
N TYR A 300 30.40 -3.74 -22.01
CA TYR A 300 31.81 -4.13 -22.00
C TYR A 300 31.94 -5.64 -21.76
N PRO A 301 31.72 -6.51 -22.76
CA PRO A 301 31.80 -7.95 -22.59
C PRO A 301 33.24 -8.45 -22.38
N LEU A 302 33.39 -9.50 -21.57
CA LEU A 302 34.68 -10.17 -21.29
C LEU A 302 35.41 -10.68 -22.55
N THR A 303 34.70 -10.88 -23.66
CA THR A 303 35.29 -11.33 -24.93
C THR A 303 36.06 -10.24 -25.65
N GLU A 304 35.83 -8.96 -25.29
CA GLU A 304 36.38 -7.79 -26.00
C GLU A 304 37.16 -6.87 -25.07
N PHE A 305 36.85 -6.86 -23.77
CA PHE A 305 37.42 -5.92 -22.80
C PHE A 305 38.09 -6.64 -21.61
N ASP A 306 39.14 -6.02 -21.09
CA ASP A 306 39.79 -6.44 -19.84
C ASP A 306 38.97 -5.94 -18.64
N HIS A 307 38.57 -6.85 -17.77
CA HIS A 307 37.66 -6.55 -16.66
C HIS A 307 38.43 -6.28 -15.37
N PRO A 308 38.19 -5.15 -14.70
CA PRO A 308 38.69 -4.98 -13.34
C PRO A 308 37.94 -5.94 -12.39
N ALA A 309 38.59 -6.38 -11.31
CA ALA A 309 38.06 -7.39 -10.39
C ALA A 309 36.67 -7.06 -9.79
N GLU A 310 36.24 -5.80 -9.76
CA GLU A 310 34.90 -5.39 -9.31
C GLU A 310 33.78 -5.78 -10.29
N PHE A 311 34.09 -5.95 -11.59
CA PHE A 311 33.11 -6.35 -12.62
C PHE A 311 32.69 -7.81 -12.47
N GLU A 312 33.54 -8.66 -11.90
CA GLU A 312 33.24 -10.08 -11.66
C GLU A 312 32.49 -10.32 -10.34
N LYS A 313 32.42 -9.32 -9.45
CA LYS A 313 31.74 -9.48 -8.16
C LYS A 313 30.22 -9.61 -8.34
N PRO A 314 29.57 -10.47 -7.54
CA PRO A 314 28.11 -10.57 -7.56
C PRO A 314 27.47 -9.24 -7.15
N ILE A 315 26.33 -8.91 -7.75
CA ILE A 315 25.58 -7.71 -7.39
C ILE A 315 24.88 -7.96 -6.04
N PRO A 316 25.12 -7.15 -5.00
CA PRO A 316 24.55 -7.40 -3.69
C PRO A 316 23.04 -7.14 -3.68
N GLY A 317 22.28 -8.04 -3.02
CA GLY A 317 20.84 -7.87 -2.81
C GLY A 317 19.94 -8.40 -3.92
N GLU A 318 20.50 -9.09 -4.93
CA GLU A 318 19.72 -9.75 -5.99
C GLU A 318 18.67 -10.71 -5.41
N ASP A 319 19.03 -11.50 -4.39
CA ASP A 319 18.14 -12.45 -3.72
C ASP A 319 16.90 -11.77 -3.11
N LEU A 320 17.09 -10.57 -2.56
CA LEU A 320 16.02 -9.77 -1.97
C LEU A 320 15.13 -9.17 -3.05
N TYR A 321 15.71 -8.54 -4.08
CA TYR A 321 14.93 -7.93 -5.16
C TYR A 321 14.10 -8.96 -5.94
N PHE A 322 14.71 -10.09 -6.33
CA PHE A 322 14.01 -11.10 -7.12
C PHE A 322 12.86 -11.77 -6.36
N ARG A 323 12.90 -11.81 -5.03
CA ARG A 323 11.78 -12.25 -4.20
C ARG A 323 10.52 -11.40 -4.43
N TYR A 324 10.67 -10.09 -4.61
CA TYR A 324 9.56 -9.13 -4.73
C TYR A 324 9.31 -8.64 -6.16
N LYS A 325 10.15 -9.03 -7.12
CA LYS A 325 10.10 -8.58 -8.52
C LYS A 325 8.72 -8.69 -9.17
N ASN A 326 7.99 -9.78 -8.91
CA ASN A 326 6.65 -9.96 -9.47
C ASN A 326 5.67 -8.89 -8.98
N ILE A 327 5.75 -8.54 -7.69
CA ILE A 327 4.90 -7.50 -7.07
C ILE A 327 5.29 -6.12 -7.62
N ILE A 328 6.59 -5.83 -7.71
CA ILE A 328 7.09 -4.55 -8.27
C ILE A 328 6.66 -4.38 -9.74
N ASN A 329 6.70 -5.44 -10.54
CA ASN A 329 6.29 -5.39 -11.94
C ASN A 329 4.79 -5.15 -12.12
N GLN A 330 3.96 -5.61 -11.16
CA GLN A 330 2.52 -5.34 -11.19
C GLN A 330 2.21 -3.86 -10.91
N LEU A 331 3.02 -3.17 -10.11
CA LEU A 331 2.86 -1.73 -9.82
C LEU A 331 3.16 -0.81 -11.01
N LYS A 332 3.98 -1.28 -11.97
CA LYS A 332 4.39 -0.49 -13.15
C LYS A 332 3.37 -0.55 -14.30
N LYS A 333 2.35 -1.41 -14.20
CA LYS A 333 1.24 -1.52 -15.14
C LYS A 333 0.05 -0.73 -14.62
#